data_AF-A0AAW2BAW5-F1
#
_entry.id   AF-A0AAW2BAW5-F1
#
_cell.length_a   1.000
_cell.length_b   1.000
_cell.length_c   1.000
_cell.angle_alpha   90.00
_cell.angle_beta   90.00
_cell.angle_gamma   90.00
#
_symmetry.space_group_name_H-M   'P 1'
#
loop_
_entity.id
_entity.type
_entity.pdbx_description
1 polymer ?
#
loop_
_entity_poly.entity_id
_entity_poly.type
_entity_poly.pdbx_seq_one_letter_code
_entity_poly.pdbx_strand_id
1 'polypeptide(L)'
;MMNRTFITIQAKIKEFEAPDWVAWFTVKLKPILPSFTAEMLVIITADINCTNYQVIVEGLGTVFPEMTLVRTQEITKVLVEHLKKFATLFSSPGCRQSISSDAEWLNANLGPFTTVANYSDLKALNVSGLAALETLSPGQKAELLFDPTTGALENVTVVKEVLSSILKSSDEKQLEKFFEKFVEVSKEENITYIRNVEVRDTMLNLTLTALAPNFPLFQTSDYELWFQINLVVLLASFRPSVLVVIPTNLTCDSYNAILKGLETALVVLPSGLKVELKSSIDQLLQSPPEDCTPPRPVGLVST
;
A
#
# COMPACT_ATOMS: atom_id res chain seq x y z
N MET A 1 -22.87 -13.08 23.37
CA MET A 1 -22.05 -13.65 24.46
C MET A 1 -21.09 -12.61 25.03
N MET A 2 -20.29 -11.94 24.18
CA MET A 2 -19.32 -10.91 24.59
C MET A 2 -19.86 -9.83 25.54
N ASN A 3 -20.98 -9.16 25.24
CA ASN A 3 -21.52 -8.10 26.12
C ASN A 3 -21.75 -8.55 27.57
N ARG A 4 -22.31 -9.76 27.78
CA ARG A 4 -22.54 -10.30 29.13
C ARG A 4 -21.23 -10.62 29.85
N THR A 5 -20.28 -11.22 29.12
CA THR A 5 -18.93 -11.50 29.65
C THR A 5 -18.22 -10.20 30.03
N PHE A 6 -18.28 -9.18 29.17
CA PHE A 6 -17.62 -7.90 29.41
C PHE A 6 -18.18 -7.19 30.64
N ILE A 7 -19.50 -7.14 30.85
CA ILE A 7 -20.09 -6.58 32.08
C ILE A 7 -19.53 -7.25 33.34
N THR A 8 -19.35 -8.58 33.29
CA THR A 8 -18.80 -9.35 34.42
C THR A 8 -17.33 -9.04 34.65
N ILE A 9 -16.53 -8.95 33.58
CA ILE A 9 -15.11 -8.61 33.65
C ILE A 9 -14.92 -7.17 34.11
N GLN A 10 -15.68 -6.23 33.53
CA GLN A 10 -15.61 -4.80 33.83
C GLN A 10 -15.76 -4.50 35.32
N ALA A 11 -16.66 -5.21 36.01
CA ALA A 11 -16.83 -5.08 37.46
C ALA A 11 -15.58 -5.47 38.28
N LYS A 12 -14.69 -6.30 37.72
CA LYS A 12 -13.51 -6.86 38.39
C LYS A 12 -12.18 -6.30 37.86
N ILE A 13 -12.18 -5.53 36.77
CA ILE A 13 -10.95 -5.00 36.14
C ILE A 13 -10.07 -4.23 37.12
N LYS A 14 -10.66 -3.51 38.09
CA LYS A 14 -9.91 -2.76 39.11
C LYS A 14 -9.10 -3.65 40.06
N GLU A 15 -9.39 -4.94 40.10
CA GLU A 15 -8.70 -5.94 40.91
C GLU A 15 -7.67 -6.74 40.10
N PHE A 16 -7.55 -6.48 38.79
CA PHE A 16 -6.65 -7.26 37.92
C PHE A 16 -5.19 -6.88 38.16
N GLU A 17 -4.38 -7.89 38.42
CA GLU A 17 -2.93 -7.80 38.34
C GLU A 17 -2.44 -8.17 36.94
N ALA A 18 -1.17 -7.89 36.63
CA ALA A 18 -0.60 -8.17 35.30
C ALA A 18 -0.87 -9.60 34.76
N PRO A 19 -0.78 -10.69 35.56
CA PRO A 19 -1.11 -12.03 35.09
C PRO A 19 -2.58 -12.22 34.70
N ASP A 20 -3.51 -11.48 35.33
CA ASP A 20 -4.93 -11.56 34.99
C ASP A 20 -5.19 -10.99 33.59
N TRP A 21 -4.58 -9.86 33.27
CA TRP A 21 -4.65 -9.26 31.93
C TRP A 21 -4.23 -10.25 30.85
N VAL A 22 -3.09 -10.91 31.06
CA VAL A 22 -2.57 -11.94 30.15
C VAL A 22 -3.59 -13.08 30.03
N ALA A 23 -3.99 -13.69 31.15
CA ALA A 23 -4.91 -14.83 31.12
C ALA A 23 -6.25 -14.50 30.46
N TRP A 24 -6.78 -13.29 30.65
CA TRP A 24 -8.05 -12.89 30.07
C TRP A 24 -7.95 -12.59 28.58
N PHE A 25 -6.96 -11.81 28.13
CA PHE A 25 -6.89 -11.34 26.74
C PHE A 25 -6.22 -12.32 25.78
N THR A 26 -5.32 -13.19 26.26
CA THR A 26 -4.63 -14.14 25.38
C THR A 26 -5.26 -15.54 25.41
N VAL A 27 -6.05 -15.87 26.44
CA VAL A 27 -6.66 -17.20 26.61
C VAL A 27 -8.19 -17.14 26.76
N LYS A 28 -8.71 -16.55 27.85
CA LYS A 28 -10.12 -16.74 28.24
C LYS A 28 -11.11 -16.03 27.31
N LEU A 29 -10.79 -14.84 26.83
CA LEU A 29 -11.66 -14.07 25.93
C LEU A 29 -11.52 -14.47 24.48
N LYS A 30 -10.41 -15.11 24.08
CA LYS A 30 -10.08 -15.40 22.68
C LYS A 30 -11.26 -15.96 21.86
N PRO A 31 -12.08 -16.92 22.36
CA PRO A 31 -13.22 -17.47 21.58
C PRO A 31 -14.33 -16.47 21.22
N ILE A 32 -14.43 -15.37 21.96
CA ILE A 32 -15.47 -14.34 21.79
C ILE A 32 -14.90 -12.95 21.48
N LEU A 33 -13.56 -12.81 21.53
CA LEU A 33 -12.82 -11.57 21.31
C LEU A 33 -13.06 -10.91 19.95
N PRO A 34 -13.35 -11.64 18.84
CA PRO A 34 -13.76 -11.00 17.58
C PRO A 34 -14.98 -10.09 17.69
N SER A 35 -15.85 -10.31 18.69
CA SER A 35 -17.03 -9.49 18.95
C SER A 35 -16.78 -8.29 19.89
N PHE A 36 -15.56 -8.11 20.40
CA PHE A 36 -15.18 -7.03 21.31
C PHE A 36 -15.33 -5.67 20.63
N THR A 37 -16.03 -4.71 21.26
CA THR A 37 -16.40 -3.43 20.62
C THR A 37 -15.40 -2.32 20.93
N ALA A 38 -15.42 -1.27 20.10
CA ALA A 38 -14.66 -0.04 20.38
C ALA A 38 -15.05 0.60 21.72
N GLU A 39 -16.33 0.55 22.10
CA GLU A 39 -16.81 1.06 23.40
C GLU A 39 -16.20 0.29 24.57
N MET A 40 -16.13 -1.04 24.46
CA MET A 40 -15.47 -1.89 25.45
C MET A 40 -13.97 -1.57 25.55
N LEU A 41 -13.34 -1.30 24.40
CA LEU A 41 -11.93 -0.91 24.34
C LEU A 41 -11.69 0.44 25.03
N VAL A 42 -12.53 1.44 24.79
CA VAL A 42 -12.44 2.75 25.47
C VAL A 42 -12.55 2.59 26.99
N ILE A 43 -13.48 1.76 27.46
CA ILE A 43 -13.67 1.51 28.89
C ILE A 43 -12.44 0.87 29.51
N ILE A 44 -11.87 -0.15 28.85
CA ILE A 44 -10.77 -0.92 29.44
C ILE A 44 -9.43 -0.21 29.37
N THR A 45 -9.23 0.68 28.40
CA THR A 45 -8.00 1.46 28.27
C THR A 45 -8.05 2.82 28.98
N ALA A 46 -9.14 3.15 29.69
CA ALA A 46 -9.31 4.45 30.32
C ALA A 46 -8.23 4.77 31.39
N ASP A 47 -7.76 3.76 32.13
CA ASP A 47 -6.77 3.91 33.20
C ASP A 47 -5.87 2.66 33.27
N ILE A 48 -5.19 2.37 32.15
CA ILE A 48 -4.33 1.21 32.01
C ILE A 48 -2.87 1.63 31.80
N ASN A 49 -1.94 0.87 32.37
CA ASN A 49 -0.52 1.06 32.09
C ASN A 49 -0.14 0.45 30.72
N CYS A 50 1.03 0.83 30.21
CA CYS A 50 1.49 0.40 28.90
C CYS A 50 1.66 -1.11 28.76
N THR A 51 2.15 -1.79 29.80
CA THR A 51 2.34 -3.24 29.78
C THR A 51 1.01 -3.97 29.58
N ASN A 52 -0.02 -3.60 30.34
CA ASN A 52 -1.32 -4.23 30.25
C ASN A 52 -2.07 -3.80 28.97
N TYR A 53 -1.88 -2.55 28.50
CA TYR A 53 -2.37 -2.10 27.20
C TYR A 53 -1.85 -2.98 26.06
N GLN A 54 -0.53 -3.23 26.02
CA GLN A 54 0.11 -4.03 24.98
C GLN A 54 -0.40 -5.48 24.98
N VAL A 55 -0.71 -6.05 26.16
CA VAL A 55 -1.36 -7.37 26.27
C VAL A 55 -2.76 -7.38 25.62
N ILE A 56 -3.54 -6.30 25.77
CA ILE A 56 -4.85 -6.18 25.11
C ILE A 56 -4.68 -6.10 23.60
N VAL A 57 -3.76 -5.26 23.11
CA VAL A 57 -3.45 -5.11 21.68
C VAL A 57 -2.99 -6.43 21.09
N GLU A 58 -2.09 -7.14 21.76
CA GLU A 58 -1.63 -8.47 21.36
C GLU A 58 -2.81 -9.45 21.25
N GLY A 59 -3.64 -9.56 22.30
CA GLY A 59 -4.81 -10.42 22.31
C GLY A 59 -5.78 -10.13 21.16
N LEU A 60 -6.13 -8.86 20.97
CA LEU A 60 -6.97 -8.40 19.85
C LEU A 60 -6.32 -8.68 18.50
N GLY A 61 -5.01 -8.52 18.39
CA GLY A 61 -4.23 -8.82 17.19
C GLY A 61 -4.30 -10.29 16.80
N THR A 62 -4.31 -11.21 17.77
CA THR A 62 -4.44 -12.65 17.48
C THR A 62 -5.78 -13.06 16.89
N VAL A 63 -6.82 -12.22 17.02
CA VAL A 63 -8.16 -12.45 16.49
C VAL A 63 -8.55 -11.44 15.40
N PHE A 64 -7.57 -10.67 14.91
CA PHE A 64 -7.77 -9.67 13.86
C PHE A 64 -8.36 -10.27 12.57
N PRO A 65 -7.90 -11.46 12.08
CA PRO A 65 -8.45 -12.06 10.86
C PRO A 65 -9.94 -12.44 10.97
N GLU A 66 -10.45 -12.69 12.18
CA GLU A 66 -11.85 -13.03 12.45
C GLU A 66 -12.76 -11.80 12.64
N MET A 67 -12.20 -10.60 12.70
CA MET A 67 -12.96 -9.35 12.82
C MET A 67 -13.46 -8.88 11.45
N THR A 68 -14.67 -8.29 11.43
CA THR A 68 -15.16 -7.57 10.26
C THR A 68 -14.31 -6.31 10.00
N LEU A 69 -14.25 -5.85 8.75
CA LEU A 69 -13.57 -4.59 8.40
C LEU A 69 -14.05 -3.39 9.22
N VAL A 70 -15.36 -3.26 9.43
CA VAL A 70 -15.93 -2.17 10.24
C VAL A 70 -15.38 -2.23 11.67
N ARG A 71 -15.32 -3.44 12.25
CA ARG A 71 -14.80 -3.63 13.61
C ARG A 71 -13.31 -3.34 13.72
N THR A 72 -12.50 -3.76 12.75
CA THR A 72 -11.06 -3.44 12.78
C THR A 72 -10.84 -1.94 12.67
N GLN A 73 -11.57 -1.23 11.80
CA GLN A 73 -11.52 0.23 11.69
C GLN A 73 -11.91 0.95 12.98
N GLU A 74 -13.01 0.54 13.62
CA GLU A 74 -13.47 1.09 14.91
C GLU A 74 -12.43 0.90 16.01
N ILE A 75 -11.85 -0.30 16.13
CA ILE A 75 -10.80 -0.60 17.11
C ILE A 75 -9.53 0.20 16.83
N THR A 76 -9.06 0.21 15.57
CA THR A 76 -7.87 0.97 15.16
C THR A 76 -8.01 2.44 15.55
N LYS A 77 -9.17 3.05 15.31
CA LYS A 77 -9.42 4.44 15.69
C LYS A 77 -9.24 4.67 17.19
N VAL A 78 -9.80 3.79 18.04
CA VAL A 78 -9.65 3.89 19.49
C VAL A 78 -8.20 3.72 19.93
N LEU A 79 -7.47 2.75 19.37
CA LEU A 79 -6.06 2.53 19.70
C LEU A 79 -5.19 3.74 19.33
N VAL A 80 -5.37 4.27 18.11
CA VAL A 80 -4.66 5.48 17.65
C VAL A 80 -4.98 6.68 18.53
N GLU A 81 -6.26 6.94 18.83
CA GLU A 81 -6.66 8.06 19.70
C GLU A 81 -6.08 7.93 21.11
N HIS A 82 -6.02 6.71 21.64
CA HIS A 82 -5.42 6.42 22.93
C HIS A 82 -3.91 6.72 22.93
N LEU A 83 -3.18 6.28 21.90
CA LEU A 83 -1.74 6.56 21.76
C LEU A 83 -1.45 8.05 21.54
N LYS A 84 -2.28 8.76 20.78
CA LYS A 84 -2.17 10.22 20.60
C LYS A 84 -2.30 10.96 21.93
N LYS A 85 -3.24 10.56 22.80
CA LYS A 85 -3.37 11.15 24.15
C LYS A 85 -2.09 11.00 24.96
N PHE A 86 -1.45 9.82 24.94
CA PHE A 86 -0.15 9.65 25.58
C PHE A 86 0.93 10.53 24.95
N ALA A 87 1.00 10.62 23.63
CA ALA A 87 1.99 11.44 22.94
C ALA A 87 1.88 12.93 23.33
N THR A 88 0.65 13.44 23.50
CA THR A 88 0.42 14.82 23.94
C THR A 88 0.84 15.08 25.39
N LEU A 89 0.79 14.07 26.26
CA LEU A 89 1.14 14.23 27.68
C LEU A 89 2.66 14.22 27.92
N PHE A 90 3.42 13.51 27.09
CA PHE A 90 4.85 13.22 27.36
C PHE A 90 5.80 13.65 26.23
N SER A 91 5.32 14.36 25.20
CA SER A 91 6.10 14.79 24.02
C SER A 91 6.97 13.68 23.40
N SER A 92 6.54 12.43 23.53
CA SER A 92 7.23 11.21 23.10
C SER A 92 6.20 10.12 22.81
N PRO A 93 6.49 9.14 21.94
CA PRO A 93 5.56 8.04 21.70
C PRO A 93 5.21 7.34 23.01
N GLY A 94 3.91 7.30 23.34
CA GLY A 94 3.42 6.59 24.52
C GLY A 94 3.87 5.14 24.51
N CYS A 95 4.05 4.51 25.67
CA CYS A 95 4.34 3.07 25.73
C CYS A 95 5.58 2.62 24.95
N ARG A 96 6.61 3.48 24.89
CA ARG A 96 7.90 3.19 24.26
C ARG A 96 8.93 2.55 25.19
N GLN A 97 8.68 2.47 26.48
CA GLN A 97 9.69 1.96 27.44
C GLN A 97 10.25 0.61 26.97
N SER A 98 11.59 0.53 26.85
CA SER A 98 12.34 -0.64 26.37
C SER A 98 12.18 -1.01 24.89
N ILE A 99 11.54 -0.17 24.07
CA ILE A 99 11.42 -0.37 22.62
C ILE A 99 12.34 0.60 21.87
N SER A 100 13.25 0.04 21.07
CA SER A 100 14.29 0.82 20.40
C SER A 100 13.86 1.29 19.01
N SER A 101 13.12 0.46 18.27
CA SER A 101 12.71 0.75 16.88
C SER A 101 11.26 1.18 16.75
N ASP A 102 10.96 1.99 15.73
CA ASP A 102 9.59 2.43 15.44
C ASP A 102 8.72 1.27 14.91
N ALA A 103 9.32 0.31 14.20
CA ALA A 103 8.65 -0.92 13.77
C ALA A 103 8.19 -1.76 14.97
N GLU A 104 9.08 -2.04 15.93
CA GLU A 104 8.71 -2.76 17.16
C GLU A 104 7.66 -1.99 17.95
N TRP A 105 7.75 -0.66 17.96
CA TRP A 105 6.79 0.18 18.67
C TRP A 105 5.39 0.09 18.06
N LEU A 106 5.27 0.18 16.73
CA LEU A 106 3.99 -0.01 16.04
C LEU A 106 3.46 -1.42 16.26
N ASN A 107 4.31 -2.44 16.18
CA ASN A 107 3.89 -3.81 16.41
C ASN A 107 3.39 -4.04 17.84
N ALA A 108 4.05 -3.49 18.86
CA ALA A 108 3.65 -3.63 20.25
C ALA A 108 2.36 -2.86 20.57
N ASN A 109 2.19 -1.66 19.99
CA ASN A 109 1.12 -0.74 20.38
C ASN A 109 -0.09 -0.73 19.45
N LEU A 110 0.05 -1.24 18.23
CA LEU A 110 -1.03 -1.37 17.24
C LEU A 110 -1.09 -2.76 16.60
N GLY A 111 0.01 -3.52 16.56
CA GLY A 111 0.04 -4.86 15.96
C GLY A 111 -0.50 -4.85 14.53
N PRO A 112 -1.39 -5.80 14.15
CA PRO A 112 -1.97 -5.85 12.80
C PRO A 112 -2.87 -4.64 12.48
N PHE A 113 -3.40 -3.94 13.49
CA PHE A 113 -4.21 -2.74 13.30
C PHE A 113 -3.42 -1.58 12.68
N THR A 114 -2.08 -1.63 12.72
CA THR A 114 -1.20 -0.70 12.01
C THR A 114 -1.59 -0.61 10.53
N THR A 115 -1.88 -1.74 9.89
CA THR A 115 -2.19 -1.80 8.45
C THR A 115 -3.53 -1.17 8.06
N VAL A 116 -4.41 -0.91 9.05
CA VAL A 116 -5.74 -0.32 8.90
C VAL A 116 -5.74 1.18 9.25
N ALA A 117 -4.72 1.65 9.98
CA ALA A 117 -4.64 3.04 10.39
C ALA A 117 -4.42 3.97 9.18
N ASN A 118 -4.87 5.23 9.27
CA ASN A 118 -4.49 6.21 8.26
C ASN A 118 -3.00 6.54 8.41
N TYR A 119 -2.29 6.74 7.31
CA TYR A 119 -0.87 7.11 7.36
C TYR A 119 -0.63 8.42 8.13
N SER A 120 -1.53 9.41 7.96
CA SER A 120 -1.48 10.68 8.70
C SER A 120 -1.64 10.51 10.22
N ASP A 121 -2.44 9.53 10.65
CA ASP A 121 -2.60 9.20 12.06
C ASP A 121 -1.34 8.56 12.64
N LEU A 122 -0.69 7.67 11.89
CA LEU A 122 0.60 7.09 12.28
C LEU A 122 1.68 8.15 12.40
N LYS A 123 1.75 9.09 11.44
CA LYS A 123 2.69 10.22 11.49
C LYS A 123 2.51 11.07 12.75
N ALA A 124 1.28 11.25 13.21
CA ALA A 124 0.97 11.99 14.44
C ALA A 124 1.38 11.25 15.73
N LEU A 125 1.85 10.00 15.65
CA LEU A 125 2.38 9.22 16.78
C LEU A 125 3.88 9.40 17.01
N ASN A 126 4.54 10.32 16.29
CA ASN A 126 5.99 10.55 16.36
C ASN A 126 6.83 9.30 16.02
N VAL A 127 6.37 8.50 15.06
CA VAL A 127 7.13 7.38 14.48
C VAL A 127 7.66 7.75 13.09
N SER A 128 8.85 7.28 12.75
CA SER A 128 9.38 7.37 11.39
C SER A 128 8.76 6.29 10.51
N GLY A 129 8.04 6.71 9.46
CA GLY A 129 7.46 5.78 8.48
C GLY A 129 8.51 4.90 7.80
N LEU A 130 9.70 5.45 7.50
CA LEU A 130 10.81 4.68 6.90
C LEU A 130 11.38 3.66 7.88
N ALA A 131 11.57 4.04 9.15
CA ALA A 131 12.07 3.11 10.16
C ALA A 131 11.06 2.00 10.49
N ALA A 132 9.78 2.21 10.16
CA ALA A 132 8.70 1.26 10.37
C ALA A 132 8.17 0.63 9.06
N LEU A 133 8.90 0.78 7.94
CA LEU A 133 8.43 0.46 6.59
C LEU A 133 7.83 -0.94 6.48
N GLU A 134 8.46 -1.94 7.08
CA GLU A 134 8.04 -3.35 6.99
C GLU A 134 6.71 -3.64 7.72
N THR A 135 6.24 -2.73 8.58
CA THR A 135 4.94 -2.85 9.29
C THR A 135 3.78 -2.16 8.56
N LEU A 136 4.09 -1.33 7.56
CA LEU A 136 3.11 -0.54 6.83
C LEU A 136 2.40 -1.37 5.76
N SER A 137 1.13 -1.08 5.53
CA SER A 137 0.37 -1.62 4.40
C SER A 137 0.86 -1.05 3.06
N PRO A 138 0.55 -1.70 1.92
CA PRO A 138 0.88 -1.16 0.60
C PRO A 138 0.38 0.27 0.37
N GLY A 139 -0.84 0.57 0.81
CA GLY A 139 -1.41 1.91 0.68
C GLY A 139 -0.63 2.94 1.48
N GLN A 140 -0.28 2.62 2.73
CA GLN A 140 0.53 3.50 3.58
C GLN A 140 1.94 3.72 3.01
N LYS A 141 2.53 2.68 2.39
CA LYS A 141 3.82 2.79 1.69
C LYS A 141 3.73 3.72 0.47
N ALA A 142 2.60 3.74 -0.23
CA ALA A 142 2.36 4.69 -1.31
C ALA A 142 2.24 6.12 -0.77
N GLU A 143 1.44 6.33 0.27
CA GLU A 143 1.31 7.65 0.95
C GLU A 143 2.65 8.17 1.46
N LEU A 144 3.49 7.28 2.02
CA LEU A 144 4.83 7.59 2.49
C LEU A 144 5.72 8.21 1.39
N LEU A 145 5.61 7.74 0.14
CA LEU A 145 6.39 8.30 -0.96
C LEU A 145 6.06 9.77 -1.22
N PHE A 146 4.78 10.15 -1.07
CA PHE A 146 4.33 11.53 -1.29
C PHE A 146 4.50 12.43 -0.06
N ASP A 147 4.86 11.87 1.10
CA ASP A 147 5.12 12.65 2.30
C ASP A 147 6.37 13.54 2.11
N PRO A 148 6.25 14.89 2.11
CA PRO A 148 7.40 15.77 1.91
C PRO A 148 8.49 15.61 2.96
N THR A 149 8.15 15.11 4.16
CA THR A 149 9.11 14.91 5.25
C THR A 149 10.05 13.72 5.02
N THR A 150 9.71 12.80 4.12
CA THR A 150 10.57 11.65 3.77
C THR A 150 11.56 11.98 2.65
N GLY A 151 11.25 12.99 1.82
CA GLY A 151 12.02 13.32 0.63
C GLY A 151 12.09 12.18 -0.39
N ALA A 152 11.17 11.21 -0.33
CA ALA A 152 11.28 9.96 -1.08
C ALA A 152 11.28 10.17 -2.59
N LEU A 153 10.43 11.06 -3.13
CA LEU A 153 10.38 11.35 -4.57
C LEU A 153 11.64 12.06 -5.12
N GLU A 154 12.58 12.45 -4.26
CA GLU A 154 13.89 12.99 -4.64
C GLU A 154 15.05 12.03 -4.32
N ASN A 155 14.76 10.84 -3.78
CA ASN A 155 15.75 9.90 -3.30
C ASN A 155 15.51 8.48 -3.85
N VAL A 156 16.32 8.10 -4.83
CA VAL A 156 16.29 6.79 -5.49
C VAL A 156 16.44 5.64 -4.49
N THR A 157 17.29 5.79 -3.48
CA THR A 157 17.52 4.75 -2.46
C THR A 157 16.25 4.47 -1.67
N VAL A 158 15.54 5.52 -1.24
CA VAL A 158 14.30 5.39 -0.47
C VAL A 158 13.20 4.74 -1.31
N VAL A 159 13.00 5.21 -2.54
CA VAL A 159 11.99 4.64 -3.45
C VAL A 159 12.28 3.17 -3.74
N LYS A 160 13.54 2.82 -3.96
CA LYS A 160 13.95 1.43 -4.17
C LYS A 160 13.67 0.58 -2.94
N GLU A 161 13.93 1.08 -1.74
CA GLU A 161 13.63 0.39 -0.49
C GLU A 161 12.12 0.14 -0.32
N VAL A 162 11.30 1.18 -0.53
CA VAL A 162 9.84 1.10 -0.46
C VAL A 162 9.29 0.08 -1.45
N LEU A 163 9.64 0.19 -2.74
CA LEU A 163 9.15 -0.75 -3.76
C LEU A 163 9.66 -2.16 -3.48
N SER A 164 10.93 -2.32 -3.11
CA SER A 164 11.47 -3.64 -2.77
C SER A 164 10.71 -4.29 -1.60
N SER A 165 10.30 -3.51 -0.60
CA SER A 165 9.49 -4.02 0.52
C SER A 165 8.11 -4.52 0.10
N ILE A 166 7.55 -4.03 -1.02
CA ILE A 166 6.31 -4.54 -1.62
C ILE A 166 6.58 -5.85 -2.37
N LEU A 167 7.65 -5.85 -3.18
CA LEU A 167 8.00 -6.96 -4.06
C LEU A 167 8.58 -8.20 -3.34
N LYS A 168 8.97 -8.08 -2.07
CA LYS A 168 9.37 -9.22 -1.22
C LYS A 168 8.20 -10.14 -0.86
N SER A 169 6.97 -9.64 -0.88
CA SER A 169 5.79 -10.41 -0.48
C SER A 169 5.43 -11.47 -1.51
N SER A 170 4.98 -12.64 -1.08
CA SER A 170 4.40 -13.66 -1.96
C SER A 170 2.95 -13.36 -2.35
N ASP A 171 2.32 -12.35 -1.73
CA ASP A 171 0.98 -11.88 -2.14
C ASP A 171 1.10 -10.96 -3.35
N GLU A 172 0.72 -11.49 -4.52
CA GLU A 172 0.80 -10.78 -5.81
C GLU A 172 -0.05 -9.51 -5.85
N LYS A 173 -1.07 -9.38 -4.97
CA LYS A 173 -1.95 -8.20 -4.90
C LYS A 173 -1.31 -7.00 -4.21
N GLN A 174 -0.15 -7.17 -3.58
CA GLN A 174 0.50 -6.08 -2.83
C GLN A 174 0.92 -4.94 -3.76
N LEU A 175 1.41 -5.26 -4.95
CA LEU A 175 1.81 -4.26 -5.94
C LEU A 175 0.60 -3.48 -6.47
N GLU A 176 -0.50 -4.17 -6.75
CA GLU A 176 -1.75 -3.54 -7.19
C GLU A 176 -2.30 -2.60 -6.12
N LYS A 177 -2.44 -3.06 -4.86
CA LYS A 177 -2.89 -2.22 -3.72
C LYS A 177 -2.01 -1.00 -3.48
N PHE A 178 -0.69 -1.14 -3.69
CA PHE A 178 0.23 -0.01 -3.63
C PHE A 178 -0.11 1.00 -4.73
N PHE A 179 -0.27 0.55 -5.98
CA PHE A 179 -0.56 1.43 -7.10
C PHE A 179 -1.96 2.05 -7.06
N GLU A 180 -2.96 1.36 -6.52
CA GLU A 180 -4.30 1.92 -6.25
C GLU A 180 -4.19 3.20 -5.42
N LYS A 181 -3.52 3.13 -4.26
CA LYS A 181 -3.32 4.29 -3.39
C LYS A 181 -2.34 5.30 -3.97
N PHE A 182 -1.29 4.85 -4.67
CA PHE A 182 -0.33 5.73 -5.34
C PHE A 182 -1.00 6.63 -6.39
N VAL A 183 -1.93 6.07 -7.18
CA VAL A 183 -2.73 6.82 -8.17
C VAL A 183 -3.72 7.75 -7.50
N GLU A 184 -4.37 7.30 -6.41
CA GLU A 184 -5.27 8.14 -5.61
C GLU A 184 -4.55 9.41 -5.12
N VAL A 185 -3.42 9.25 -4.43
CA VAL A 185 -2.64 10.37 -3.89
C VAL A 185 -2.07 11.24 -5.01
N SER A 186 -1.59 10.65 -6.12
CA SER A 186 -1.11 11.41 -7.28
C SER A 186 -2.18 12.34 -7.85
N LYS A 187 -3.44 11.87 -7.91
CA LYS A 187 -4.57 12.68 -8.39
C LYS A 187 -4.93 13.80 -7.43
N GLU A 188 -4.97 13.50 -6.13
CA GLU A 188 -5.24 14.49 -5.08
C GLU A 188 -4.21 15.63 -5.09
N GLU A 189 -2.94 15.29 -5.31
CA GLU A 189 -1.82 16.24 -5.39
C GLU A 189 -1.62 16.86 -6.79
N ASN A 190 -2.50 16.56 -7.75
CA ASN A 190 -2.42 17.01 -9.16
C ASN A 190 -1.07 16.69 -9.84
N ILE A 191 -0.48 15.55 -9.49
CA ILE A 191 0.78 15.07 -10.05
C ILE A 191 0.49 14.34 -11.37
N THR A 192 0.89 14.95 -12.48
CA THR A 192 0.76 14.36 -13.82
C THR A 192 1.97 13.52 -14.21
N TYR A 193 3.13 13.74 -13.59
CA TYR A 193 4.34 12.94 -13.75
C TYR A 193 5.30 13.16 -12.58
N ILE A 194 6.09 12.14 -12.23
CA ILE A 194 7.16 12.25 -11.23
C ILE A 194 8.33 13.04 -11.82
N ARG A 195 8.76 14.14 -11.19
CA ARG A 195 9.73 15.06 -11.79
C ARG A 195 11.15 14.52 -11.84
N ASN A 196 11.61 13.93 -10.74
CA ASN A 196 12.94 13.36 -10.62
C ASN A 196 13.09 12.16 -11.58
N VAL A 197 13.99 12.28 -12.54
CA VAL A 197 14.15 11.31 -13.64
C VAL A 197 14.65 9.98 -13.12
N GLU A 198 15.66 9.97 -12.24
CA GLU A 198 16.23 8.72 -11.72
C GLU A 198 15.22 7.97 -10.85
N VAL A 199 14.44 8.68 -10.04
CA VAL A 199 13.34 8.09 -9.25
C VAL A 199 12.28 7.51 -10.18
N ARG A 200 11.81 8.27 -11.17
CA ARG A 200 10.78 7.82 -12.12
C ARG A 200 11.24 6.62 -12.93
N ASP A 201 12.47 6.63 -13.44
CA ASP A 201 13.12 5.51 -14.15
C ASP A 201 13.18 4.26 -13.25
N THR A 202 13.60 4.43 -11.99
CA THR A 202 13.71 3.33 -11.02
C THR A 202 12.35 2.71 -10.71
N MET A 203 11.32 3.54 -10.46
CA MET A 203 9.97 3.05 -10.20
C MET A 203 9.40 2.29 -11.39
N LEU A 204 9.52 2.85 -12.60
CA LEU A 204 9.03 2.21 -13.83
C LEU A 204 9.73 0.87 -14.05
N ASN A 205 11.07 0.85 -13.94
CA ASN A 205 11.86 -0.36 -14.18
C ASN A 205 11.56 -1.47 -13.17
N LEU A 206 11.51 -1.16 -11.87
CA LEU A 206 11.18 -2.13 -10.83
C LEU A 206 9.77 -2.69 -11.01
N THR A 207 8.81 -1.83 -11.34
CA THR A 207 7.42 -2.24 -11.56
C THR A 207 7.31 -3.13 -12.78
N LEU A 208 7.82 -2.72 -13.94
CA LEU A 208 7.75 -3.54 -15.16
C LEU A 208 8.51 -4.86 -15.04
N THR A 209 9.64 -4.88 -14.33
CA THR A 209 10.37 -6.12 -14.04
C THR A 209 9.53 -7.08 -13.20
N ALA A 210 8.79 -6.56 -12.21
CA ALA A 210 7.88 -7.37 -11.39
C ALA A 210 6.67 -7.89 -12.18
N LEU A 211 6.17 -7.11 -13.15
CA LEU A 211 5.02 -7.49 -13.98
C LEU A 211 5.39 -8.42 -15.14
N ALA A 212 6.63 -8.36 -15.64
CA ALA A 212 7.07 -9.09 -16.83
C ALA A 212 6.74 -10.60 -16.82
N PRO A 213 6.93 -11.34 -15.71
CA PRO A 213 6.55 -12.76 -15.65
C PRO A 213 5.05 -13.02 -15.85
N ASN A 214 4.20 -12.04 -15.53
CA ASN A 214 2.75 -12.16 -15.56
C ASN A 214 2.13 -11.67 -16.87
N PHE A 215 2.86 -10.92 -17.70
CA PHE A 215 2.36 -10.43 -18.97
C PHE A 215 1.76 -11.52 -19.89
N PRO A 216 2.31 -12.75 -20.00
CA PRO A 216 1.66 -13.81 -20.79
C PRO A 216 0.28 -14.23 -20.27
N LEU A 217 -0.04 -13.93 -19.01
CA LEU A 217 -1.31 -14.26 -18.36
C LEU A 217 -2.31 -13.10 -18.37
N PHE A 218 -1.84 -11.89 -18.71
CA PHE A 218 -2.67 -10.69 -18.71
C PHE A 218 -3.79 -10.79 -19.74
N GLN A 219 -4.97 -10.40 -19.30
CA GLN A 219 -6.08 -10.04 -20.17
C GLN A 219 -5.93 -8.57 -20.60
N THR A 220 -6.71 -8.15 -21.60
CA THR A 220 -6.72 -6.76 -22.07
C THR A 220 -6.97 -5.78 -20.92
N SER A 221 -7.88 -6.09 -20.00
CA SER A 221 -8.17 -5.25 -18.83
C SER A 221 -6.96 -5.02 -17.92
N ASP A 222 -6.03 -5.97 -17.84
CA ASP A 222 -4.81 -5.81 -17.04
C ASP A 222 -3.86 -4.81 -17.71
N TYR A 223 -3.72 -4.86 -19.04
CA TYR A 223 -2.97 -3.84 -19.77
C TYR A 223 -3.61 -2.46 -19.67
N GLU A 224 -4.95 -2.37 -19.70
CA GLU A 224 -5.66 -1.11 -19.47
C GLU A 224 -5.38 -0.56 -18.08
N LEU A 225 -5.50 -1.40 -17.03
CA LEU A 225 -5.20 -1.01 -15.65
C LEU A 225 -3.76 -0.49 -15.53
N TRP A 226 -2.78 -1.24 -16.04
CA TRP A 226 -1.38 -0.88 -15.86
C TRP A 226 -0.96 0.34 -16.69
N PHE A 227 -1.27 0.37 -17.98
CA PHE A 227 -0.77 1.42 -18.87
C PHE A 227 -1.64 2.67 -18.91
N GLN A 228 -2.94 2.58 -18.60
CA GLN A 228 -3.85 3.72 -18.65
C GLN A 228 -4.17 4.29 -17.26
N ILE A 229 -3.87 3.57 -16.17
CA ILE A 229 -4.16 4.01 -14.79
C ILE A 229 -2.89 4.04 -13.94
N ASN A 230 -2.27 2.87 -13.68
CA ASN A 230 -1.23 2.75 -12.65
C ASN A 230 0.10 3.42 -13.03
N LEU A 231 0.54 3.26 -14.28
CA LEU A 231 1.86 3.73 -14.72
C LEU A 231 1.87 5.18 -15.23
N VAL A 232 0.72 5.87 -15.32
CA VAL A 232 0.58 7.15 -16.03
C VAL A 232 1.64 8.18 -15.62
N VAL A 233 1.85 8.37 -14.31
CA VAL A 233 2.82 9.35 -13.80
C VAL A 233 4.29 8.93 -13.97
N LEU A 234 4.52 7.68 -14.40
CA LEU A 234 5.83 7.08 -14.68
C LEU A 234 6.13 7.03 -16.19
N LEU A 235 5.12 7.15 -17.07
CA LEU A 235 5.26 6.97 -18.52
C LEU A 235 6.20 7.98 -19.20
N ALA A 236 6.54 9.10 -18.56
CA ALA A 236 7.59 9.99 -19.05
C ALA A 236 8.99 9.36 -19.10
N SER A 237 9.19 8.21 -18.44
CA SER A 237 10.41 7.39 -18.52
C SER A 237 10.29 6.23 -19.51
N PHE A 238 9.14 6.08 -20.17
CA PHE A 238 8.94 5.03 -21.15
C PHE A 238 9.70 5.40 -22.44
N ARG A 239 10.78 4.64 -22.70
CA ARG A 239 11.73 4.85 -23.79
C ARG A 239 11.90 3.56 -24.59
N PRO A 240 12.47 3.60 -25.81
CA PRO A 240 12.62 2.41 -26.65
C PRO A 240 13.23 1.19 -25.96
N SER A 241 14.20 1.39 -25.05
CA SER A 241 14.81 0.28 -24.31
C SER A 241 13.87 -0.44 -23.33
N VAL A 242 12.77 0.19 -22.93
CA VAL A 242 11.73 -0.43 -22.08
C VAL A 242 10.86 -1.41 -22.88
N LEU A 243 10.77 -1.27 -24.20
CA LEU A 243 9.97 -2.16 -25.04
C LEU A 243 10.43 -3.63 -24.97
N VAL A 244 11.67 -3.89 -24.57
CA VAL A 244 12.21 -5.24 -24.43
C VAL A 244 11.45 -6.11 -23.44
N VAL A 245 10.78 -5.51 -22.43
CA VAL A 245 9.97 -6.26 -21.47
C VAL A 245 8.52 -6.42 -21.90
N ILE A 246 8.08 -5.73 -22.95
CA ILE A 246 6.72 -5.84 -23.49
C ILE A 246 6.65 -7.09 -24.39
N PRO A 247 5.66 -7.98 -24.21
CA PRO A 247 5.53 -9.16 -25.06
C PRO A 247 5.31 -8.76 -26.53
N THR A 248 5.89 -9.53 -27.44
CA THR A 248 5.66 -9.36 -28.88
C THR A 248 4.40 -10.07 -29.38
N ASN A 249 3.92 -11.07 -28.64
CA ASN A 249 2.72 -11.86 -28.98
C ASN A 249 1.48 -11.36 -28.22
N LEU A 250 1.17 -10.07 -28.37
CA LEU A 250 -0.05 -9.47 -27.80
C LEU A 250 -1.23 -9.67 -28.76
N THR A 251 -2.43 -9.79 -28.20
CA THR A 251 -3.66 -9.59 -29.00
C THR A 251 -3.74 -8.13 -29.43
N CYS A 252 -4.50 -7.87 -30.50
CA CYS A 252 -4.66 -6.50 -30.97
C CYS A 252 -5.27 -5.57 -29.93
N ASP A 253 -6.23 -6.06 -29.13
CA ASP A 253 -6.84 -5.27 -28.05
C ASP A 253 -5.85 -4.90 -26.95
N SER A 254 -5.01 -5.86 -26.52
CA SER A 254 -3.97 -5.61 -25.51
C SER A 254 -2.88 -4.67 -26.01
N TYR A 255 -2.49 -4.81 -27.28
CA TYR A 255 -1.57 -3.88 -27.94
C TYR A 255 -2.14 -2.45 -27.99
N ASN A 256 -3.41 -2.31 -28.40
CA ASN A 256 -4.09 -1.02 -28.44
C ASN A 256 -4.27 -0.42 -27.03
N ALA A 257 -4.47 -1.25 -26.00
CA ALA A 257 -4.55 -0.80 -24.62
C ALA A 257 -3.23 -0.14 -24.14
N ILE A 258 -2.08 -0.69 -24.53
CA ILE A 258 -0.76 -0.11 -24.26
C ILE A 258 -0.60 1.21 -25.02
N LEU A 259 -0.82 1.22 -26.34
CA LEU A 259 -0.68 2.42 -27.18
C LEU A 259 -1.52 3.57 -26.65
N LYS A 260 -2.79 3.32 -26.32
CA LYS A 260 -3.70 4.32 -25.77
C LYS A 260 -3.17 4.94 -24.47
N GLY A 261 -2.55 4.14 -23.60
CA GLY A 261 -1.91 4.63 -22.38
C GLY A 261 -0.74 5.58 -22.66
N LEU A 262 0.15 5.18 -23.58
CA LEU A 262 1.30 6.00 -24.00
C LEU A 262 0.87 7.30 -24.70
N GLU A 263 -0.13 7.24 -25.59
CA GLU A 263 -0.69 8.41 -26.27
C GLU A 263 -1.35 9.38 -25.29
N THR A 264 -2.10 8.86 -24.31
CA THR A 264 -2.72 9.68 -23.26
C THR A 264 -1.68 10.41 -22.43
N ALA A 265 -0.61 9.71 -22.02
CA ALA A 265 0.52 10.35 -21.34
C ALA A 265 1.18 11.43 -22.22
N LEU A 266 1.31 11.19 -23.52
CA LEU A 266 1.91 12.15 -24.45
C LEU A 266 1.15 13.48 -24.52
N VAL A 267 -0.17 13.48 -24.34
CA VAL A 267 -0.99 14.70 -24.33
C VAL A 267 -0.60 15.60 -23.14
N VAL A 268 -0.43 15.02 -21.95
CA VAL A 268 -0.23 15.76 -20.69
C VAL A 268 1.21 16.14 -20.41
N LEU A 269 2.20 15.44 -20.99
CA LEU A 269 3.61 15.70 -20.70
C LEU A 269 4.11 17.05 -21.24
N PRO A 270 5.09 17.69 -20.58
CA PRO A 270 5.83 18.82 -21.15
C PRO A 270 6.60 18.44 -22.41
N SER A 271 6.80 19.40 -23.32
CA SER A 271 7.44 19.17 -24.64
C SER A 271 8.77 18.42 -24.58
N GLY A 272 9.64 18.77 -23.62
CA GLY A 272 10.97 18.15 -23.47
C GLY A 272 10.93 16.67 -23.09
N LEU A 273 9.85 16.18 -22.48
CA LEU A 273 9.69 14.78 -22.06
C LEU A 273 8.96 13.92 -23.10
N LYS A 274 8.47 14.52 -24.19
CA LYS A 274 7.70 13.81 -25.22
C LYS A 274 8.56 12.97 -26.16
N VAL A 275 9.85 13.27 -26.28
CA VAL A 275 10.71 12.73 -27.35
C VAL A 275 10.87 11.22 -27.25
N GLU A 276 11.28 10.72 -26.09
CA GLU A 276 11.49 9.28 -25.85
C GLU A 276 10.18 8.49 -25.92
N LEU A 277 9.10 9.06 -25.38
CA LEU A 277 7.78 8.44 -25.42
C LEU A 277 7.25 8.33 -26.85
N LYS A 278 7.41 9.38 -27.67
CA LYS A 278 7.08 9.35 -29.11
C LYS A 278 7.89 8.29 -29.85
N SER A 279 9.19 8.25 -29.62
CA SER A 279 10.08 7.25 -30.23
C SER A 279 9.61 5.83 -29.90
N SER A 280 9.16 5.59 -28.67
CA SER A 280 8.62 4.30 -28.24
C SER A 280 7.29 3.95 -28.94
N ILE A 281 6.39 4.93 -29.08
CA ILE A 281 5.14 4.77 -29.83
C ILE A 281 5.44 4.48 -31.30
N ASP A 282 6.31 5.25 -31.93
CA ASP A 282 6.70 5.06 -33.34
C ASP A 282 7.28 3.66 -33.58
N GLN A 283 8.10 3.16 -32.65
CA GLN A 283 8.65 1.81 -32.73
C GLN A 283 7.55 0.73 -32.57
N LEU A 284 6.60 0.90 -31.65
CA LEU A 284 5.47 -0.02 -31.52
C LEU A 284 4.61 -0.05 -32.79
N LEU A 285 4.41 1.09 -33.44
CA LEU A 285 3.63 1.21 -34.67
C LEU A 285 4.34 0.60 -35.89
N GLN A 286 5.66 0.46 -35.88
CA GLN A 286 6.41 -0.17 -36.97
C GLN A 286 6.28 -1.70 -36.98
N SER A 287 5.94 -2.31 -35.84
CA SER A 287 5.82 -3.76 -35.70
C SER A 287 4.55 -4.15 -34.91
N PRO A 288 3.34 -3.87 -35.44
CA PRO A 288 2.11 -4.28 -34.79
C PRO A 288 1.95 -5.81 -34.81
N PRO A 289 1.18 -6.39 -33.86
CA PRO A 289 0.77 -7.79 -33.92
C PRO A 289 0.09 -8.15 -35.25
N GLU A 290 0.22 -9.40 -35.70
CA GLU A 290 -0.31 -9.86 -37.00
C GLU A 290 -1.82 -9.62 -37.11
N ASP A 291 -2.57 -9.87 -36.04
CA ASP A 291 -4.02 -9.69 -35.94
C ASP A 291 -4.47 -8.21 -35.95
N CYS A 292 -3.55 -7.25 -35.73
CA CYS A 292 -3.81 -5.82 -35.89
C CYS A 292 -3.64 -5.32 -37.32
N THR A 293 -3.01 -6.11 -38.21
CA THR A 293 -2.81 -5.67 -39.59
C THR A 293 -4.03 -6.02 -40.44
N PRO A 294 -4.52 -5.10 -41.31
CA PRO A 294 -5.57 -5.45 -42.26
C PRO A 294 -5.14 -6.66 -43.10
N PRO A 295 -6.04 -7.61 -43.40
CA PRO A 295 -5.69 -8.75 -44.24
C PRO A 295 -5.11 -8.26 -45.56
N ARG A 296 -3.96 -8.81 -45.97
CA ARG A 296 -3.34 -8.48 -47.26
C ARG A 296 -4.38 -8.63 -48.36
N PRO A 297 -4.51 -7.67 -49.30
CA PRO A 297 -5.36 -7.85 -50.46
C PRO A 297 -4.92 -9.14 -51.17
N VAL A 298 -5.82 -10.12 -51.23
CA VAL A 298 -5.60 -11.32 -52.05
C VAL A 298 -5.47 -10.81 -53.48
N GLY A 299 -4.26 -10.90 -54.04
CA GLY A 299 -3.99 -10.41 -55.38
C GLY A 299 -5.00 -10.99 -56.35
N LEU A 300 -5.66 -10.11 -57.10
CA LEU A 300 -6.40 -10.46 -58.30
C LEU A 300 -5.46 -11.27 -59.20
N VAL A 301 -5.73 -12.58 -59.31
CA VAL A 301 -5.13 -13.41 -60.35
C VAL A 301 -5.62 -12.83 -61.66
N SER A 302 -4.76 -12.05 -62.31
CA SER A 302 -4.96 -11.60 -63.68
C SER A 302 -5.09 -12.83 -64.58
N THR A 303 -6.29 -13.04 -65.10
CA THR A 303 -6.59 -13.99 -66.18
C THR A 303 -6.58 -13.28 -67.51
#